data_AF-A0A447D2H7-F1
#
_entry.id   AF-A0A447D2H7-F1
#
_cell.length_a   1.000
_cell.length_b   1.000
_cell.length_c   1.000
_cell.angle_alpha   90.00
_cell.angle_beta   90.00
_cell.angle_gamma   90.00
#
_symmetry.space_group_name_H-M   'P 1'
#
loop_
_entity.id
_entity.type
_entity.pdbx_description
1 polymer ?
#
loop_
_entity_poly.entity_id
_entity_poly.type
_entity_poly.pdbx_seq_one_letter_code
_entity_poly.pdbx_strand_id
1 'polypeptide(L)' 'MAGQTGVEMEALTAVSVACLTVYDMVKAVERGMRIEGVRLLEKHGGKSGSYVAGSDVAESPDHTQDV' A
#
# COMPACT_ATOMS: atom_id res chain seq x y z
N MET A 1 -3.37 -25.33 8.77
CA MET A 1 -3.98 -25.40 7.42
C MET A 1 -3.39 -24.27 6.60
N ALA A 2 -2.57 -24.56 5.60
CA ALA A 2 -2.19 -23.55 4.63
C ALA A 2 -3.36 -23.39 3.65
N GLY A 3 -3.89 -22.17 3.53
CA GLY A 3 -5.01 -21.86 2.64
C GLY A 3 -4.65 -22.15 1.19
N GLN A 4 -5.63 -22.64 0.42
CA GLN A 4 -5.46 -22.95 -1.00
C GLN A 4 -5.31 -21.68 -1.85
N THR A 5 -5.61 -20.51 -1.27
CA THR A 5 -5.51 -19.17 -1.85
C THR A 5 -4.37 -18.39 -1.20
N GLY A 6 -3.75 -17.48 -1.96
CA GLY A 6 -2.80 -16.54 -1.38
C GLY A 6 -3.50 -15.51 -0.49
N VAL A 7 -2.70 -14.78 0.30
CA VAL A 7 -3.15 -13.78 1.28
C VAL A 7 -2.88 -12.34 0.84
N GLU A 8 -2.79 -12.10 -0.47
CA GLU A 8 -2.47 -10.78 -1.02
C GLU A 8 -3.51 -9.72 -0.64
N MET A 9 -4.78 -10.11 -0.62
CA MET A 9 -5.89 -9.20 -0.31
C MET A 9 -5.89 -8.82 1.17
N GLU A 10 -5.53 -9.74 2.06
CA GLU A 10 -5.40 -9.51 3.49
C GLU A 10 -4.28 -8.51 3.76
N ALA A 11 -3.13 -8.67 3.09
CA ALA A 11 -2.01 -7.73 3.20
C ALA A 11 -2.38 -6.33 2.70
N LEU A 12 -2.98 -6.22 1.51
CA LEU A 12 -3.39 -4.95 0.91
C LEU A 12 -4.51 -4.25 1.70
N THR A 13 -5.44 -5.03 2.25
CA THR A 13 -6.52 -4.48 3.08
C THR A 13 -5.97 -3.98 4.40
N ALA A 14 -5.10 -4.74 5.06
CA ALA A 14 -4.50 -4.37 6.34
C ALA A 14 -3.73 -3.04 6.24
N VAL A 15 -2.87 -2.90 5.22
CA VAL A 15 -2.13 -1.64 5.01
C VAL A 15 -3.07 -0.48 4.69
N SER A 16 -4.12 -0.70 3.89
CA SER A 16 -5.10 0.36 3.57
C SER A 16 -5.80 0.87 4.84
N VAL A 17 -6.27 -0.03 5.70
CA VAL A 17 -6.90 0.34 6.98
C VAL A 17 -5.91 1.05 7.90
N ALA A 18 -4.65 0.61 7.95
CA ALA A 18 -3.61 1.28 8.73
C ALA A 18 -3.36 2.70 8.23
N CYS A 19 -3.23 2.90 6.92
CA CYS A 19 -3.07 4.23 6.30
C CYS A 19 -4.28 5.14 6.57
N LEU A 20 -5.50 4.62 6.48
CA LEU A 20 -6.72 5.37 6.81
C LEU A 20 -6.77 5.75 8.29
N THR A 21 -6.28 4.89 9.18
CA THR A 21 -6.18 5.18 10.61
C THR A 21 -5.20 6.33 10.86
N VAL A 22 -4.05 6.32 10.19
CA VAL A 22 -3.09 7.43 10.24
C VAL A 22 -3.75 8.70 9.73
N TYR A 23 -4.39 8.66 8.57
CA TYR A 23 -5.11 9.80 8.00
C TYR A 23 -6.12 10.37 8.99
N ASP A 24 -6.88 9.52 9.68
CA ASP A 24 -7.86 9.95 10.68
C ASP A 24 -7.23 10.73 11.84
N MET A 25 -6.03 10.36 12.28
CA MET A 25 -5.32 11.06 13.36
C MET A 25 -4.76 12.42 12.93
N VAL A 26 -4.34 12.57 11.67
CA VAL A 26 -3.63 13.77 11.19
C VAL A 26 -4.47 14.72 10.34
N LYS A 27 -5.68 14.31 9.91
CA LYS A 27 -6.60 15.10 9.05
C LYS A 27 -6.97 16.49 9.57
N ALA A 28 -6.79 16.73 10.88
CA ALA A 28 -7.06 18.03 11.49
C ALA A 28 -5.96 19.05 11.20
N VAL A 29 -4.74 18.59 10.90
CA VAL A 29 -3.56 19.43 10.66
C VAL A 29 -3.36 19.68 9.17
N GLU A 30 -3.47 18.64 8.35
CA GLU A 30 -3.35 18.71 6.89
C GLU A 30 -4.50 17.93 6.25
N ARG A 31 -5.16 18.50 5.24
CA ARG A 31 -6.32 17.89 4.56
C ARG A 31 -6.02 17.44 3.13
N GLY A 32 -4.92 17.88 2.55
CA GLY A 32 -4.45 17.51 1.21
C GLY A 32 -3.60 16.25 1.15
N MET A 33 -3.48 15.49 2.26
CA MET A 33 -2.67 14.27 2.29
C MET A 33 -3.20 13.23 1.31
N ARG A 34 -2.28 12.53 0.64
CA ARG A 34 -2.59 11.42 -0.26
C ARG A 34 -1.94 10.14 0.24
N ILE A 35 -2.70 9.05 0.22
CA ILE A 35 -2.17 7.70 0.44
C ILE A 35 -1.77 7.17 -0.94
N GLU A 36 -0.47 7.02 -1.17
CA GLU A 36 0.09 6.58 -2.44
C GLU A 36 0.96 5.32 -2.26
N GLY A 37 1.31 4.65 -3.36
CA GLY A 37 2.28 3.55 -3.33
C GLY A 37 1.80 2.24 -2.68
N VAL A 38 0.50 2.07 -2.42
CA VAL A 38 -0.05 0.81 -1.90
C VAL A 38 0.03 -0.27 -2.97
N ARG A 39 0.99 -1.19 -2.83
CA ARG A 39 1.23 -2.31 -3.75
C ARG A 39 1.78 -3.53 -3.02
N LEU A 40 1.63 -4.70 -3.61
CA LEU A 40 2.25 -5.92 -3.13
C LEU A 40 3.75 -5.88 -3.46
N LEU A 41 4.60 -6.03 -2.45
CA LEU A 41 6.06 -6.04 -2.62
C LEU A 41 6.60 -7.44 -2.85
N GLU A 42 6.10 -8.41 -2.09
CA GLU A 42 6.57 -9.78 -2.16
C GLU A 42 5.44 -10.72 -1.80
N LYS A 43 5.42 -11.88 -2.44
CA LYS A 43 4.56 -13.01 -2.10
C LYS A 43 5.34 -14.29 -2.34
N HIS A 44 5.22 -15.24 -1.42
CA HIS A 44 5.71 -16.59 -1.62
C HIS A 44 4.56 -17.61 -1.60
N GLY A 45 4.68 -18.64 -2.43
CA GLY A 45 3.81 -19.79 -2.41
C GLY A 45 2.56 -19.71 -3.30
N GLY A 46 1.82 -20.81 -3.33
CA GLY A 46 0.72 -21.04 -4.27
C GLY A 46 1.20 -21.53 -5.63
N LYS A 47 0.24 -21.80 -6.53
CA LYS A 47 0.50 -22.32 -7.89
C LYS A 47 1.37 -21.37 -8.74
N SER A 48 1.31 -20.08 -8.46
CA SER A 48 1.99 -19.03 -9.22
C SER A 48 3.45 -18.80 -8.79
N GLY A 49 3.93 -19.45 -7.73
CA GLY A 49 5.30 -19.27 -7.24
C GLY A 49 5.54 -17.97 -6.47
N SER A 50 6.81 -17.59 -6.33
CA SER A 50 7.21 -16.35 -5.64
C SER A 50 7.14 -15.15 -6.58
N TYR A 51 6.59 -14.04 -6.10
CA TYR A 51 6.59 -12.74 -6.75
C TYR A 51 7.40 -11.76 -5.91
N VAL A 52 8.25 -10.97 -6.57
CA VAL A 52 8.96 -9.84 -5.98
C VAL A 52 8.77 -8.65 -6.92
N ALA A 53 8.24 -7.56 -6.38
CA ALA A 53 8.09 -6.30 -7.08
C ALA A 53 9.47 -5.75 -7.48
N GLY A 54 9.64 -5.40 -8.75
CA GLY A 54 10.77 -4.60 -9.19
C GLY A 54 10.76 -3.23 -8.48
N SER A 55 11.94 -2.73 -8.14
CA SER A 55 12.14 -1.43 -7.53
C SER A 55 11.82 -0.31 -8.52
N ASP A 56 10.55 -0.06 -8.75
CA ASP A 56 10.11 1.21 -9.32
C ASP A 56 10.06 2.21 -8.17
N VAL A 57 11.15 2.95 -8.00
CA VAL A 57 11.11 4.25 -7.32
C VAL A 57 10.26 5.13 -8.21
N ALA A 58 8.94 5.06 -8.04
CA ALA A 58 8.05 6.06 -8.57
C ALA A 58 8.34 7.34 -7.77
N GLU A 59 9.21 8.19 -8.31
CA GLU A 59 9.22 9.60 -7.96
C GLU A 59 7.80 10.13 -8.23
N SER A 60 6.99 10.22 -7.17
CA SER A 60 5.78 11.03 -7.22
C SER A 60 6.26 12.48 -7.42
N PRO A 61 5.88 13.16 -8.51
CA PRO A 61 6.17 14.58 -8.61
C PRO A 61 5.45 15.27 -7.45
N ASP A 62 6.24 15.89 -6.59
CA ASP A 62 5.76 16.74 -5.50
C ASP A 62 4.99 17.91 -6.12
N HIS A 63 3.68 17.72 -6.29
CA HIS A 63 2.74 18.79 -6.57
C HIS A 63 2.32 19.38 -5.23
N THR A 64 3.23 20.18 -4.66
CA THR A 64 2.81 21.35 -3.91
C THR A 64 2.11 22.26 -4.93
N GLN A 65 0.78 22.13 -5.05
CA GLN A 65 0.00 23.23 -5.61
C GLN A 65 -0.06 24.32 -4.55
N ASP A 66 0.99 25.14 -4.57
CA ASP A 66 0.97 26.48 -4.02
C ASP A 66 -0.05 27.33 -4.82
N VAL A 67 -0.88 28.05 -4.05
CA VAL A 67 -1.76 29.20 -4.37
C VAL A 67 -3.03 29.02 -5.19
#